data_AF-A0A922XBB8-F1
#
_entry.id   AF-A0A922XBB8-F1
#
_cell.length_a   1.000
_cell.length_b   1.000
_cell.length_c   1.000
_cell.angle_alpha   90.00
_cell.angle_beta   90.00
_cell.angle_gamma   90.00
#
_symmetry.space_group_name_H-M   'P 1'
#
loop_
_entity.id
_entity.type
_entity.pdbx_description
1 polymer ?
#
loop_
_entity_poly.entity_id
_entity_poly.type
_entity_poly.pdbx_seq_one_letter_code
_entity_poly.pdbx_strand_id
1 'polypeptide(L)' 'MTFKKGEKVLTEEGEIGEILFIDRGGLEAQVALARISTKIRCDSLKKFEAVEPKKQIRRSRKQAS' A
#
# COMPACT_ATOMS: atom_id res chain seq x y z
N MET A 1 -8.84 4.79 10.38
CA MET A 1 -7.59 4.89 9.60
C MET A 1 -7.90 5.75 8.38
N THR A 2 -7.14 6.80 8.09
CA THR A 2 -7.47 7.72 6.98
C THR A 2 -6.53 7.45 5.81
N PHE A 3 -7.10 7.09 4.67
CA PHE A 3 -6.37 6.91 3.42
C PHE A 3 -6.13 8.25 2.71
N LYS A 4 -5.17 8.27 1.79
CA LYS A 4 -4.89 9.43 0.92
C LYS A 4 -4.76 9.01 -0.53
N LYS A 5 -5.07 9.94 -1.44
CA LYS A 5 -4.76 9.79 -2.86
C LYS A 5 -3.27 9.47 -3.06
N GLY A 6 -2.98 8.48 -3.90
CA GLY A 6 -1.64 7.97 -4.18
C GLY A 6 -1.13 6.93 -3.18
N GLU A 7 -1.86 6.63 -2.10
CA GLU A 7 -1.49 5.52 -1.23
C GLU A 7 -1.74 4.17 -1.92
N LYS A 8 -0.79 3.25 -1.75
CA LYS A 8 -0.96 1.85 -2.11
C LYS A 8 -1.73 1.13 -1.02
N VAL A 9 -2.73 0.38 -1.45
CA VAL A 9 -3.63 -0.36 -0.57
C VAL A 9 -3.76 -1.80 -1.02
N LEU A 10 -4.08 -2.67 -0.06
CA LEU A 10 -4.43 -4.05 -0.28
C LEU A 10 -5.95 -4.20 -0.11
N THR A 11 -6.62 -4.79 -1.09
CA THR A 11 -8.05 -5.12 -1.03
C THR A 11 -8.28 -6.40 -0.21
N GLU A 12 -9.52 -6.69 0.15
CA GLU A 12 -9.88 -7.95 0.84
C GLU A 12 -9.62 -9.19 -0.01
N GLU A 13 -9.66 -9.03 -1.34
CA GLU A 13 -9.34 -10.07 -2.32
C GLU A 13 -7.82 -10.30 -2.45
N GLY A 14 -7.00 -9.53 -1.73
CA GLY A 14 -5.54 -9.63 -1.77
C GLY A 14 -4.90 -8.94 -2.97
N GLU A 15 -5.64 -8.11 -3.69
CA GLU A 15 -5.11 -7.33 -4.80
C GLU A 15 -4.49 -6.02 -4.30
N ILE A 16 -3.41 -5.60 -4.96
CA ILE A 16 -2.75 -4.32 -4.68
C ILE A 16 -3.30 -3.28 -5.63
N GLY A 17 -3.73 -2.15 -5.08
CA GLY A 17 -4.18 -1.00 -5.84
C GLY A 17 -3.61 0.32 -5.34
N GLU A 18 -3.91 1.39 -6.06
CA GLU A 18 -3.56 2.76 -5.71
C GLU A 18 -4.82 3.62 -5.62
N ILE A 19 -4.92 4.46 -4.59
CA ILE A 19 -6.09 5.34 -4.43
C ILE A 19 -6.02 6.52 -5.38
N LEU A 20 -7.02 6.66 -6.24
CA LEU A 20 -7.18 7.77 -7.18
C LEU A 20 -7.95 8.95 -6.56
N PHE A 21 -8.99 8.64 -5.81
CA PHE A 21 -9.88 9.63 -5.20
C PHE A 21 -10.50 9.06 -3.92
N ILE A 22 -10.84 9.93 -2.97
CA ILE A 22 -11.55 9.59 -1.74
C ILE A 22 -12.72 10.54 -1.63
N ASP A 23 -13.89 9.99 -1.33
CA ASP A 23 -15.08 10.81 -1.14
C ASP A 23 -14.94 11.78 0.05
N ARG A 24 -15.74 12.87 0.06
CA ARG A 24 -15.71 13.90 1.12
C ARG A 24 -15.91 13.34 2.53
N GLY A 25 -16.58 12.19 2.67
CA GLY A 25 -16.78 11.51 3.95
C GLY A 25 -15.67 10.52 4.34
N GLY A 26 -14.70 10.23 3.46
CA GLY A 26 -13.68 9.21 3.71
C GLY A 26 -14.23 7.77 3.78
N LEU A 27 -15.48 7.55 3.34
CA LEU A 27 -16.16 6.25 3.39
C LEU A 27 -15.78 5.35 2.22
N GLU A 28 -15.62 5.94 1.03
CA GLU A 28 -15.28 5.24 -0.20
C GLU A 28 -14.07 5.86 -0.88
N ALA A 29 -13.28 5.00 -1.51
CA ALA A 29 -12.15 5.37 -2.34
C ALA A 29 -12.28 4.73 -3.73
N GLN A 30 -11.97 5.50 -4.77
CA GLN A 30 -11.72 4.95 -6.10
C GLN A 30 -10.31 4.38 -6.11
N VAL A 31 -10.17 3.08 -6.30
CA VAL A 31 -8.89 2.36 -6.31
C VAL A 31 -8.59 1.90 -7.73
N ALA A 32 -7.40 2.23 -8.24
CA ALA A 32 -6.86 1.67 -9.47
C ALA A 32 -6.21 0.31 -9.16
N LEU A 33 -6.79 -0.73 -9.75
CA LEU A 33 -6.24 -2.09 -9.76
C LEU A 33 -5.52 -2.34 -11.10
N ALA A 34 -4.92 -3.52 -11.26
CA ALA A 34 -4.06 -3.82 -12.41
C ALA A 34 -4.73 -3.63 -13.79
N ARG A 35 -6.06 -3.81 -13.89
CA ARG A 35 -6.80 -3.75 -15.17
C ARG A 35 -8.03 -2.84 -15.14
N ILE A 36 -8.49 -2.48 -13.96
CA ILE A 36 -9.73 -1.73 -13.77
C ILE A 36 -9.53 -0.69 -12.67
N SER A 37 -10.45 0.26 -12.57
CA SER A 37 -10.60 1.03 -11.34
C SER A 37 -12.00 0.79 -10.78
N THR A 38 -12.09 0.64 -9.47
CA THR A 38 -13.36 0.34 -8.80
C THR A 38 -13.49 1.16 -7.52
N LYS A 39 -14.73 1.37 -7.07
CA LYS A 39 -15.02 2.01 -5.79
C LYS A 39 -15.01 0.94 -4.71
N ILE A 40 -14.19 1.14 -3.69
CA ILE A 40 -14.08 0.24 -2.55
C ILE A 40 -14.29 1.06 -1.30
N ARG A 41 -15.01 0.49 -0.32
CA ARG A 41 -15.12 1.13 0.98
C ARG A 41 -13.78 1.13 1.70
N CYS A 42 -13.49 2.22 2.39
CA CYS A 42 -12.22 2.40 3.09
C CYS A 42 -12.01 1.39 4.23
N ASP A 43 -13.08 0.86 4.83
CA ASP A 43 -13.01 -0.19 5.86
C ASP A 43 -12.55 -1.56 5.31
N SER A 44 -12.82 -1.83 4.03
CA SER A 44 -12.31 -3.00 3.28
C SER A 44 -10.88 -2.83 2.76
N LEU A 45 -10.23 -1.69 3.00
CA LEU A 45 -8.86 -1.44 2.54
C LEU A 45 -7.85 -1.57 3.68
N LYS A 46 -6.69 -2.14 3.38
CA LYS A 46 -5.53 -2.16 4.28
C LYS A 46 -4.38 -1.39 3.67
N LYS A 47 -3.58 -0.70 4.50
CA LYS A 47 -2.36 -0.06 4.01
C LYS A 47 -1.40 -1.13 3.51
N PHE A 48 -0.92 -0.98 2.28
CA PHE A 48 0.13 -1.82 1.77
C PHE A 48 1.46 -1.34 2.34
N GLU A 49 1.91 -1.97 3.42
CA GLU A 49 3.28 -1.82 3.87
C GLU A 49 4.16 -2.67 2.96
N ALA A 50 4.71 -2.02 1.92
CA ALA A 50 5.81 -2.62 1.19
C ALA A 50 6.89 -2.91 2.23
N VAL A 51 7.16 -4.19 2.48
CA VAL A 51 8.34 -4.59 3.24
C VAL A 51 9.50 -3.99 2.46
N GLU A 52 10.09 -2.89 2.95
CA GLU A 52 11.32 -2.37 2.38
C GLU A 52 12.25 -3.58 2.26
N PRO A 53 12.82 -3.87 1.09
CA PRO A 53 13.90 -4.83 1.05
C PRO A 53 14.96 -4.21 1.96
N LYS A 54 15.05 -4.73 3.20
CA LYS A 54 16.06 -4.33 4.17
C LYS A 54 17.35 -4.32 3.38
N LYS A 55 17.89 -3.13 3.13
CA LYS A 55 19.20 -2.97 2.50
C LYS A 55 20.09 -3.96 3.23
N GLN A 56 20.51 -5.00 2.52
CA GLN A 56 21.39 -6.02 3.05
C GLN A 56 22.71 -5.31 3.31
N ILE A 57 22.87 -4.74 4.50
CA ILE A 57 24.13 -4.17 4.96
C ILE A 57 25.05 -5.38 5.06
N ARG A 58 25.87 -5.54 4.02
CA ARG A 58 26.90 -6.56 3.93
C ARG A 58 27.73 -6.47 5.21
N ARG A 59 27.66 -7.51 6.04
CA ARG A 59 28.59 -7.70 7.17
C ARG A 59 30.00 -7.78 6.59
N SER A 60 30.72 -6.67 6.56
CA SER A 60 32.18 -6.69 6.41
C SER A 60 32.75 -7.17 7.75
N ARG A 61 32.93 -8.48 7.85
CA ARG A 61 33.73 -9.15 8.88
C ARG A 61 35.17 -8.67 8.68
N LYS A 62 35.64 -7.72 9.47
CA LYS A 62 37.06 -7.42 9.58
C LYS A 62 37.56 -8.00 10.90
N GLN A 63 37.95 -9.28 10.82
CA GLN A 63 39.00 -9.82 11.69
C GLN A 63 40.31 -9.10 11.31
N ALA A 64 41.01 -8.57 12.30
CA ALA A 64 42.44 -8.25 12.36
C ALA A 64 42.61 -7.22 13.48
N SER A 65 43.44 -7.36 14.50
CA SER A 65 44.45 -8.36 14.89
C SER A 65 44.69 -8.19 16.39
#